data_AF-F3GIQ7-F1
#
_entry.id   AF-F3GIQ7-F1
#
_cell.length_a   1.000
_cell.length_b   1.000
_cell.length_c   1.000
_cell.angle_alpha   90.00
_cell.angle_beta   90.00
_cell.angle_gamma   90.00
#
_symmetry.space_group_name_H-M   'P 1'
#
loop_
_entity.id
_entity.type
_entity.pdbx_description
1 polymer ?
#
loop_
_entity_poly.entity_id
_entity_poly.type
_entity_poly.pdbx_seq_one_letter_code
_entity_poly.pdbx_strand_id
1 'polypeptide(L)'
;HGARGTARKAAIGAQYRIAGKSGTAQVVAIKQGEKYDRTKVQERHRDHALFVGFAPADNPKIVVAVMVENGESGSGVAAPVVRQVLDAWLLDENGHLKPEYAGSLNLEAAAREE
;
A
#
# COMPACT_ATOMS: atom_id res chain seq x y z
N HIS A 1 7.60 -2.09 -9.61
CA HIS A 1 7.74 -1.40 -8.30
C HIS A 1 9.20 -1.35 -7.86
N GLY A 2 9.59 -0.36 -7.05
CA GLY A 2 10.99 -0.16 -6.64
C GLY A 2 11.57 -1.33 -5.82
N ALA A 3 12.83 -1.70 -6.12
CA ALA A 3 13.49 -2.86 -5.53
C ALA A 3 13.69 -2.78 -4.00
N ARG A 4 13.83 -1.57 -3.45
CA ARG A 4 14.08 -1.31 -2.01
C ARG A 4 12.86 -0.80 -1.25
N GLY A 5 11.66 -0.83 -1.84
CA GLY A 5 10.45 -0.32 -1.19
C GLY A 5 10.01 -1.19 -0.02
N THR A 6 9.69 -0.56 1.12
CA THR A 6 9.23 -1.27 2.35
C THR A 6 7.94 -2.06 2.13
N ALA A 7 7.04 -1.55 1.30
CA ALA A 7 5.77 -2.20 0.97
C ALA A 7 5.79 -3.02 -0.33
N ARG A 8 6.97 -3.35 -0.87
CA ARG A 8 7.12 -4.10 -2.14
C ARG A 8 6.30 -5.41 -2.16
N LYS A 9 6.21 -6.11 -1.02
CA LYS A 9 5.50 -7.39 -0.91
C LYS A 9 4.02 -7.29 -1.29
N ALA A 10 3.35 -6.20 -0.91
CA ALA A 10 1.93 -5.98 -1.22
C ALA A 10 1.67 -5.78 -2.72
N ALA A 11 2.71 -5.47 -3.50
CA ALA A 11 2.61 -5.20 -4.92
C ALA A 11 3.02 -6.38 -5.81
N ILE A 12 3.41 -7.53 -5.23
CA ILE A 12 3.75 -8.74 -5.99
C ILE A 12 2.49 -9.23 -6.71
N GLY A 13 2.60 -9.54 -8.01
CA GLY A 13 1.48 -9.98 -8.84
C GLY A 13 0.43 -8.91 -9.14
N ALA A 14 0.71 -7.62 -8.89
CA ALA A 14 -0.17 -6.54 -9.31
C ALA A 14 -0.16 -6.38 -10.83
N GLN A 15 -1.35 -6.28 -11.44
CA GLN A 15 -1.51 -5.97 -12.86
C GLN A 15 -1.39 -4.48 -13.16
N TYR A 16 -1.29 -3.64 -12.13
CA TYR A 16 -1.18 -2.19 -12.20
C TYR A 16 -0.06 -1.69 -11.28
N ARG A 17 0.52 -0.53 -11.61
CA ARG A 17 1.50 0.11 -10.73
C ARG A 17 0.80 0.78 -9.53
N ILE A 18 1.41 0.65 -8.36
CA ILE A 18 0.96 1.21 -7.09
C ILE A 18 2.08 2.09 -6.60
N ALA A 19 1.75 3.35 -6.32
CA ALA A 19 2.59 4.28 -5.59
C ALA A 19 1.97 4.51 -4.21
N GLY A 20 2.78 4.51 -3.17
CA GLY A 20 2.26 4.68 -1.82
C GLY A 20 3.35 4.70 -0.76
N LYS A 21 2.93 5.00 0.47
CA LYS A 21 3.81 5.16 1.62
C LYS A 21 3.21 4.49 2.84
N SER A 22 4.02 3.68 3.51
CA SER A 22 3.69 3.10 4.81
C SER A 22 4.03 4.07 5.94
N GLY A 23 3.28 3.97 7.03
CA GLY A 23 3.53 4.64 8.30
C GLY A 23 3.15 3.76 9.49
N THR A 24 3.59 4.18 10.66
CA THR A 24 3.25 3.59 11.96
C THR A 24 2.96 4.75 12.90
N ALA A 25 1.81 4.76 13.56
CA ALA A 25 1.43 5.82 14.49
C ALA A 25 1.43 5.29 15.92
N GLN A 26 2.27 5.89 16.75
CA GLN A 26 2.46 5.47 18.13
C GLN A 26 1.28 5.92 18.99
N VAL A 27 0.72 5.00 19.79
CA VAL A 27 -0.48 5.27 20.62
C VAL A 27 -0.12 5.85 21.99
N VAL A 28 0.99 5.40 22.57
CA VAL A 28 1.42 5.81 23.93
C VAL A 28 2.80 6.42 23.91
N ALA A 29 3.04 7.44 24.73
CA ALA A 29 4.35 8.07 24.83
C ALA A 29 5.40 7.07 25.36
N ILE A 30 6.56 7.02 24.70
CA ILE A 30 7.73 6.32 25.20
C ILE A 30 8.53 7.33 26.02
N LYS A 31 8.97 6.94 27.22
CA LYS A 31 9.80 7.81 28.08
C LYS A 31 11.08 8.19 27.35
N GLN A 32 11.59 9.39 27.63
CA GLN A 32 12.84 9.84 27.03
C GLN A 32 13.99 8.89 27.37
N GLY A 33 14.71 8.41 26.34
CA GLY A 33 15.80 7.43 26.49
C GLY A 33 15.37 5.96 26.34
N GLU A 34 14.06 5.67 26.34
CA GLU A 34 13.54 4.32 26.11
C GLU A 34 13.29 4.06 24.62
N LYS A 35 13.38 2.79 24.22
CA LYS A 35 13.01 2.34 22.87
C LYS A 35 11.64 1.67 22.90
N TYR A 36 10.93 1.73 21.78
CA TYR A 36 9.69 0.98 21.61
C TYR A 36 9.96 -0.52 21.80
N ASP A 37 9.14 -1.16 22.62
CA ASP A 37 9.20 -2.60 22.88
C ASP A 37 7.78 -3.17 22.93
N ARG A 38 7.37 -3.83 21.85
CA ARG A 38 6.02 -4.42 21.73
C ARG A 38 5.70 -5.40 22.86
N THR A 39 6.71 -6.06 23.43
CA THR A 39 6.50 -7.07 24.48
C THR A 39 6.11 -6.45 25.82
N LYS A 40 6.44 -5.17 26.02
CA LYS A 40 6.14 -4.39 27.22
C LYS A 40 4.86 -3.56 27.11
N VAL A 41 4.22 -3.59 25.94
CA VAL A 41 3.05 -2.74 25.63
C VAL A 41 1.82 -3.63 25.50
N GLN A 42 0.74 -3.29 26.22
CA GLN A 42 -0.56 -3.96 26.07
C GLN A 42 -1.00 -3.87 24.61
N GLU A 43 -1.69 -4.89 24.10
CA GLU A 43 -2.10 -4.94 22.69
C GLU A 43 -2.85 -3.69 22.23
N ARG A 44 -3.82 -3.21 23.03
CA ARG A 44 -4.57 -1.97 22.79
C ARG A 44 -3.72 -0.69 22.73
N HIS A 45 -2.46 -0.75 23.14
CA HIS A 45 -1.50 0.35 23.12
C HIS A 45 -0.41 0.18 22.06
N ARG A 46 -0.46 -0.90 21.27
CA ARG A 46 0.46 -1.08 20.14
C ARG A 46 0.20 -0.04 19.07
N ASP A 47 1.23 0.26 18.30
CA ASP A 47 1.16 1.28 17.27
C ASP A 47 0.11 0.91 16.20
N HIS A 48 -0.53 1.91 15.61
CA HIS A 48 -1.41 1.70 14.47
C HIS A 48 -0.59 1.49 13.19
N ALA A 49 -1.07 0.63 12.30
CA ALA A 49 -0.49 0.44 10.97
C ALA A 49 -1.17 1.38 9.98
N LEU A 50 -0.40 2.18 9.24
CA LEU A 50 -0.92 3.11 8.24
C LEU A 50 -0.36 2.82 6.86
N PHE A 51 -1.20 3.01 5.85
CA PHE A 51 -0.78 3.06 4.46
C PHE A 51 -1.65 4.01 3.67
N VAL A 52 -1.04 4.85 2.86
CA VAL A 52 -1.72 5.62 1.81
C VAL A 52 -1.11 5.29 0.47
N GLY A 53 -1.95 5.04 -0.54
CA GLY A 53 -1.48 4.75 -1.89
C GLY A 53 -2.53 5.07 -2.94
N PHE A 54 -2.06 5.17 -4.18
CA PHE A 54 -2.89 5.40 -5.34
C PHE A 54 -2.49 4.49 -6.49
N ALA A 55 -3.46 4.21 -7.36
CA ALA A 55 -3.25 3.39 -8.55
C ALA A 55 -4.24 3.73 -9.69
N PRO A 56 -3.88 3.41 -10.94
CA PRO A 56 -2.53 3.08 -11.42
C PRO A 56 -1.53 4.24 -11.19
N ALA A 57 -0.25 3.95 -10.95
CA ALA A 57 0.72 4.99 -10.56
C ALA A 57 0.95 6.07 -11.64
N ASP A 58 0.78 5.72 -12.92
CA ASP A 58 1.08 6.63 -14.04
C ASP A 58 -0.13 7.46 -14.46
N ASN A 59 -1.33 6.94 -14.21
CA ASN A 59 -2.59 7.61 -14.48
C ASN A 59 -3.56 7.34 -13.32
N PRO A 60 -3.37 8.00 -12.16
CA PRO A 60 -4.09 7.67 -10.93
C PRO A 60 -5.61 7.82 -11.07
N LYS A 61 -6.36 6.78 -10.70
CA LYS A 61 -7.84 6.76 -10.73
C LYS A 61 -8.47 6.66 -9.36
N ILE A 62 -7.75 6.09 -8.39
CA ILE A 62 -8.21 5.93 -7.02
C ILE A 62 -7.07 6.16 -6.04
N VAL A 63 -7.39 6.79 -4.91
CA VAL A 63 -6.53 6.93 -3.73
C VAL A 63 -7.18 6.18 -2.58
N VAL A 64 -6.40 5.42 -1.83
CA VAL A 64 -6.85 4.66 -0.65
C VAL A 64 -5.95 5.00 0.52
N ALA A 65 -6.55 5.40 1.64
CA ALA A 65 -5.88 5.57 2.92
C ALA A 65 -6.47 4.56 3.92
N VAL A 66 -5.61 3.76 4.53
CA VAL A 66 -5.98 2.73 5.51
C VAL A 66 -5.22 2.98 6.80
N MET A 67 -5.97 2.88 7.90
CA MET A 67 -5.43 2.77 9.25
C MET A 67 -5.98 1.48 9.87
N VAL A 68 -5.11 0.63 10.37
CA VAL A 68 -5.46 -0.54 11.17
C VAL A 68 -5.03 -0.27 12.60
N GLU A 69 -6.01 -0.14 13.49
CA GLU A 69 -5.76 0.05 14.92
C GLU A 69 -4.90 -1.09 15.47
N ASN A 70 -3.91 -0.73 16.27
CA ASN A 70 -2.95 -1.64 16.91
C ASN A 70 -2.25 -2.65 15.97
N GLY A 71 -2.25 -2.39 14.65
CA GLY A 71 -1.68 -3.28 13.63
C GLY A 71 -0.16 -3.17 13.42
N GLU A 72 0.49 -2.18 14.04
CA GLU A 72 1.93 -1.85 14.02
C GLU A 72 2.57 -1.61 12.66
N SER A 73 2.63 -2.63 11.79
CA SER A 73 3.38 -2.56 10.54
C SER A 73 2.53 -2.01 9.41
N GLY A 74 2.73 -0.74 9.03
CA GLY A 74 2.07 -0.17 7.85
C GLY A 74 2.35 -0.96 6.56
N SER A 75 3.58 -1.45 6.38
CA SER A 75 3.95 -2.24 5.18
C SER A 75 3.49 -3.70 5.25
N GLY A 76 3.40 -4.28 6.44
CA GLY A 76 3.04 -5.69 6.63
C GLY A 76 1.55 -5.93 6.81
N VAL A 77 0.81 -4.95 7.34
CA VAL A 77 -0.61 -5.07 7.71
C VAL A 77 -1.48 -4.15 6.87
N ALA A 78 -1.21 -2.84 6.84
CA ALA A 78 -2.07 -1.90 6.11
C ALA A 78 -1.88 -1.96 4.58
N ALA A 79 -0.66 -2.20 4.08
CA ALA A 79 -0.40 -2.26 2.65
C ALA A 79 -1.13 -3.42 1.92
N PRO A 80 -1.21 -4.66 2.47
CA PRO A 80 -2.06 -5.71 1.92
C PRO A 80 -3.55 -5.35 1.88
N VAL A 81 -4.07 -4.62 2.88
CA VAL A 81 -5.47 -4.15 2.88
C VAL A 81 -5.69 -3.16 1.74
N VAL A 82 -4.78 -2.20 1.57
CA VAL A 82 -4.82 -1.27 0.42
C VAL A 82 -4.77 -2.04 -0.90
N ARG A 83 -3.95 -3.08 -1.03
CA ARG A 83 -3.92 -3.91 -2.24
C ARG A 83 -5.28 -4.54 -2.55
N GLN A 84 -5.96 -5.10 -1.54
CA GLN A 84 -7.27 -5.72 -1.74
C GLN A 84 -8.34 -4.70 -2.19
N VAL A 85 -8.34 -3.49 -1.62
CA VAL A 85 -9.26 -2.42 -2.03
C VAL A 85 -8.98 -1.98 -3.46
N LEU A 86 -7.70 -1.80 -3.82
CA LEU A 86 -7.32 -1.45 -5.17
C LEU A 86 -7.69 -2.56 -6.18
N ASP A 87 -7.52 -3.83 -5.82
CA ASP A 87 -7.94 -4.96 -6.66
C ASP A 87 -9.45 -4.96 -6.88
N ALA A 88 -10.23 -4.78 -5.81
CA ALA A 88 -11.69 -4.73 -5.91
C ALA A 88 -12.19 -3.58 -6.79
N TRP A 89 -11.47 -2.46 -6.85
CA TRP A 89 -11.82 -1.33 -7.70
C TRP A 89 -11.37 -1.52 -9.16
N LEU A 90 -10.11 -1.94 -9.35
CA LEU A 90 -9.43 -1.92 -10.64
C LEU A 90 -9.60 -3.21 -11.45
N LEU A 91 -9.87 -4.35 -10.81
CA LEU A 91 -10.02 -5.64 -11.48
C LEU A 91 -11.49 -5.96 -11.76
N ASP A 92 -11.74 -6.69 -12.84
CA ASP A 92 -13.04 -7.26 -13.17
C ASP A 92 -13.35 -8.52 -12.33
N GLU A 93 -14.53 -9.12 -12.55
CA GLU A 93 -14.97 -10.31 -11.82
C GLU A 93 -14.10 -11.55 -12.07
N ASN A 94 -13.33 -11.56 -13.17
CA ASN A 94 -12.38 -12.62 -13.51
C ASN A 94 -10.98 -12.34 -12.94
N GLY A 95 -10.80 -11.21 -12.25
CA GLY A 95 -9.53 -10.79 -11.69
C GLY A 95 -8.58 -10.17 -12.71
N HIS A 96 -9.04 -9.73 -13.88
CA HIS A 96 -8.21 -9.00 -14.86
C HIS A 96 -8.32 -7.49 -14.68
N LEU A 97 -7.25 -6.75 -14.97
CA LEU A 97 -7.31 -5.29 -14.97
C LEU A 97 -8.36 -4.80 -15.98
N LYS A 98 -9.32 -3.99 -15.51
CA LYS A 98 -10.36 -3.44 -16.38
C LYS A 98 -9.73 -2.62 -17.53
N PRO A 99 -10.21 -2.77 -18.78
CA PRO A 99 -9.57 -2.17 -19.96
C PRO A 99 -9.40 -0.64 -19.87
N GLU A 100 -10.35 0.07 -19.24
CA GLU A 100 -10.29 1.52 -19.05
C GLU A 100 -9.11 1.98 -18.18
N TYR A 101 -8.52 1.07 -17.39
CA TYR A 101 -7.37 1.34 -16.53
C TYR A 101 -6.04 0.83 -17.12
N ALA A 102 -6.08 0.07 -18.22
CA ALA A 102 -4.90 -0.39 -18.95
C ALA A 102 -4.22 0.72 -19.76
N GLY A 103 -4.88 1.87 -19.92
CA GLY A 103 -4.59 2.94 -20.88
C GLY A 103 -3.24 3.67 -20.76
N SER A 104 -2.30 3.25 -19.91
CA SER A 104 -0.91 3.78 -19.91
C SER A 104 0.15 2.75 -20.33
N LEU A 105 -0.16 1.44 -20.38
CA LEU A 105 0.79 0.43 -20.87
C LEU A 105 0.95 0.48 -22.40
N ASN A 106 -0.11 0.88 -23.13
CA ASN A 106 -0.10 0.91 -24.59
C ASN A 106 0.53 2.18 -25.19
N LEU A 107 0.52 3.31 -24.48
CA LEU A 107 1.07 4.57 -24.98
C LEU A 107 2.61 4.60 -24.93
N GLU A 108 3.23 4.01 -23.91
CA GLU A 108 4.70 3.89 -23.83
C GLU A 108 5.27 2.82 -24.77
N ALA A 109 4.49 1.79 -25.12
CA ALA A 109 4.87 0.80 -26.12
C ALA A 109 4.84 1.41 -27.54
N ALA A 110 3.78 2.13 -27.89
CA ALA A 110 3.66 2.82 -29.18
C ALA A 110 4.72 3.92 -29.38
N ALA A 111 5.08 4.66 -28.31
CA ALA A 111 6.08 5.74 -28.39
C ALA A 111 7.55 5.26 -28.40
N ARG A 112 7.82 3.96 -28.28
CA ARG A 112 9.17 3.37 -28.37
C ARG A 112 9.42 2.67 -29.71
N GLU A 113 8.41 2.60 -30.57
CA GLU A 113 8.50 2.05 -31.93
C GLU A 113 8.61 3.16 -33.01
N GLU A 114 8.68 4.43 -32.62
CA GLU A 114 9.08 5.59 -33.45
C GLU A 114 10.51 6.05 -33.11
#